data_AF-A0AAD9Y136-F1
#
_entry.id   AF-A0AAD9Y136-F1
#
_cell.length_a   1.000
_cell.length_b   1.000
_cell.length_c   1.000
_cell.angle_alpha   90.00
_cell.angle_beta   90.00
_cell.angle_gamma   90.00
#
_symmetry.space_group_name_H-M   'P 1'
#
loop_
_entity.id
_entity.type
_entity.pdbx_description
1 polymer ?
#
loop_
_entity_poly.entity_id
_entity_poly.type
_entity_poly.pdbx_seq_one_letter_code
_entity_poly.pdbx_strand_id
1 'polypeptide(L)'
;MKTTFAFLTLLLAATAIADPHRLCACRDYQATVTSDEYSKKAVNAMNGKYVFSGKKWTKEDGAPYEGSYYHAIEGPVNGAEDDGWIGGDESFQLCRKQKGFIGERHERSACFTPKEGVDWRDCGPDGNCFTSKATKTDGFGKPVA
;
A
#
# COMPACT_ATOMS: atom_id res chain seq x y z
N MET A 1 -6.65 5.28 58.92
CA MET A 1 -7.52 5.23 57.71
C MET A 1 -7.12 6.40 56.84
N LYS A 2 -6.71 6.31 55.57
CA LYS A 2 -6.63 5.23 54.58
C LYS A 2 -5.43 5.57 53.69
N THR A 3 -4.62 4.56 53.37
CA THR A 3 -3.54 4.59 52.39
C THR A 3 -4.14 4.75 51.00
N THR A 4 -3.87 5.86 50.31
CA THR A 4 -4.29 6.07 48.93
C THR A 4 -3.33 5.33 48.01
N PHE A 5 -3.75 4.17 47.51
CA PHE A 5 -3.10 3.45 46.41
C PHE A 5 -3.28 4.24 45.11
N ALA A 6 -2.18 4.78 44.56
CA ALA A 6 -2.16 5.29 43.19
C ALA A 6 -1.97 4.11 42.23
N PHE A 7 -3.03 3.74 41.51
CA PHE A 7 -3.00 2.79 40.41
C PHE A 7 -2.20 3.38 39.24
N LEU A 8 -1.00 2.87 39.02
CA LEU A 8 -0.20 3.15 37.83
C LEU A 8 -0.76 2.28 36.68
N THR A 9 -1.69 2.82 35.90
CA THR A 9 -2.21 2.16 34.71
C THR A 9 -1.12 2.14 33.63
N LEU A 10 -0.52 0.96 33.46
CA LEU A 10 0.40 0.62 32.38
C LEU A 10 -0.39 0.63 31.06
N LEU A 11 -0.21 1.67 30.24
CA LEU A 11 -0.71 1.71 28.86
C LEU A 11 0.10 0.71 28.02
N LEU A 12 -0.39 -0.52 27.91
CA LEU A 12 0.05 -1.42 26.83
C LEU A 12 -0.52 -0.85 25.52
N ALA A 13 0.26 -0.01 24.84
CA ALA A 13 0.06 0.24 23.41
C ALA A 13 0.40 -1.07 22.69
N ALA A 14 -0.60 -1.92 22.46
CA ALA A 14 -0.48 -3.01 21.52
C ALA A 14 -0.28 -2.39 20.14
N THR A 15 0.97 -2.25 19.71
CA THR A 15 1.31 -1.98 18.31
C THR A 15 0.83 -3.22 17.56
N ALA A 16 -0.33 -3.13 16.91
CA ALA A 16 -0.71 -4.12 15.92
C ALA A 16 0.43 -4.14 14.88
N ILE A 17 1.26 -5.17 14.92
CA ILE A 17 2.35 -5.35 13.95
C ILE A 17 1.65 -5.80 12.67
N ALA A 18 1.06 -4.85 11.95
CA ALA A 18 0.70 -5.08 10.57
C ALA A 18 2.01 -5.31 9.82
N ASP A 19 2.15 -6.46 9.15
CA ASP A 19 3.35 -6.74 8.36
C ASP A 19 3.56 -5.60 7.35
N PRO A 20 4.61 -4.78 7.51
CA PRO A 20 4.78 -3.58 6.71
C PRO A 20 5.41 -3.95 5.37
N HIS A 21 4.82 -3.45 4.29
CA HIS A 21 5.28 -3.70 2.93
C HIS A 21 5.52 -2.40 2.17
N ARG A 22 6.48 -2.40 1.25
CA ARG A 22 6.70 -1.26 0.35
C ARG A 22 5.72 -1.23 -0.83
N LEU A 23 5.32 -2.40 -1.30
CA LEU A 23 4.47 -2.55 -2.47
C LEU A 23 3.26 -3.41 -2.15
N CYS A 24 2.09 -2.95 -2.59
CA CYS A 24 0.85 -3.70 -2.54
C CYS A 24 0.09 -3.60 -3.87
N ALA A 25 -0.75 -4.59 -4.16
CA ALA A 25 -1.63 -4.58 -5.33
C ALA A 25 -2.93 -5.29 -5.00
N CYS A 26 -4.01 -4.89 -5.67
CA CYS A 26 -5.25 -5.66 -5.66
C CYS A 26 -5.20 -6.79 -6.69
N ARG A 27 -5.96 -7.85 -6.45
CA ARG A 27 -6.05 -9.03 -7.30
C ARG A 27 -7.50 -9.53 -7.35
N ASP A 28 -7.85 -10.20 -8.44
CA ASP A 28 -9.06 -11.03 -8.55
C ASP A 28 -8.91 -12.40 -7.86
N TYR A 29 -10.00 -12.94 -7.32
CA TYR A 29 -9.96 -14.26 -6.67
C TYR A 29 -9.41 -15.32 -7.64
N GLN A 30 -8.44 -16.13 -7.18
CA GLN A 30 -7.71 -17.13 -7.96
C GLN A 30 -6.89 -16.60 -9.17
N ALA A 31 -6.76 -15.30 -9.34
CA ALA A 31 -5.92 -14.76 -10.41
C ALA A 31 -4.44 -15.00 -10.13
N THR A 32 -3.70 -15.32 -11.20
CA THR A 32 -2.25 -15.55 -11.18
C THR A 32 -1.44 -14.26 -11.33
N VAL A 33 -2.12 -13.12 -11.54
CA VAL A 33 -1.54 -11.78 -11.73
C VAL A 33 -2.27 -10.76 -10.86
N THR A 34 -1.68 -9.57 -10.69
CA THR A 34 -2.35 -8.43 -10.06
C THR A 34 -3.35 -7.77 -11.01
N SER A 35 -4.26 -6.98 -10.45
CA SER A 35 -5.27 -6.23 -11.20
C SER A 35 -4.97 -4.73 -11.13
N ASP A 36 -4.56 -4.17 -12.26
CA ASP A 36 -4.34 -2.73 -12.41
C ASP A 36 -5.64 -1.97 -12.13
N GLU A 37 -6.78 -2.41 -12.66
CA GLU A 37 -8.06 -1.71 -12.48
C GLU A 37 -8.41 -1.50 -10.99
N TYR A 38 -8.34 -2.56 -10.18
CA TYR A 38 -8.68 -2.46 -8.76
C TYR A 38 -7.60 -1.77 -7.95
N SER A 39 -6.33 -1.95 -8.32
CA SER A 39 -5.21 -1.22 -7.70
C SER A 39 -5.32 0.28 -7.92
N LYS A 40 -5.72 0.71 -9.13
CA LYS A 40 -5.97 2.11 -9.46
C LYS A 40 -7.16 2.67 -8.67
N LYS A 41 -8.25 1.90 -8.54
CA LYS A 41 -9.41 2.28 -7.70
C LYS A 41 -9.03 2.42 -6.23
N ALA A 42 -8.22 1.49 -5.71
CA ALA A 42 -7.68 1.53 -4.36
C ALA A 42 -6.85 2.81 -4.14
N VAL A 43 -5.89 3.11 -5.02
CA VAL A 43 -5.08 4.34 -4.96
C VAL A 43 -5.95 5.60 -5.01
N ASN A 44 -6.96 5.64 -5.88
CA ASN A 44 -7.88 6.78 -5.98
C ASN A 44 -8.68 7.02 -4.70
N ALA A 45 -8.95 5.98 -3.91
CA ALA A 45 -9.68 6.10 -2.65
C ALA A 45 -8.85 6.63 -1.47
N MET A 46 -7.52 6.77 -1.63
CA MET A 46 -6.61 7.05 -0.51
C MET A 46 -6.15 8.52 -0.42
N ASN A 47 -6.84 9.43 -1.10
CA ASN A 47 -6.64 10.88 -1.00
C ASN A 47 -5.16 11.33 -1.12
N GLY A 48 -4.44 10.75 -2.06
CA GLY A 48 -3.05 11.08 -2.38
C GLY A 48 -2.00 10.35 -1.55
N LYS A 49 -2.39 9.52 -0.57
CA LYS A 49 -1.44 8.75 0.25
C LYS A 49 -0.71 7.68 -0.54
N TYR A 50 -1.34 7.11 -1.56
CA TYR A 50 -0.75 6.05 -2.37
C TYR A 50 -0.44 6.52 -3.78
N VAL A 51 0.60 5.92 -4.35
CA VAL A 51 1.05 6.10 -5.73
C VAL A 51 0.93 4.76 -6.43
N PHE A 52 0.13 4.69 -7.50
CA PHE A 52 0.16 3.56 -8.41
C PHE A 52 1.40 3.67 -9.29
N SER A 53 2.16 2.58 -9.46
CA SER A 53 3.26 2.51 -10.42
C SER A 53 2.93 1.53 -11.57
N GLY A 54 3.14 1.98 -12.80
CA GLY A 54 3.02 1.17 -14.00
C GLY A 54 4.14 0.13 -14.17
N LYS A 55 5.20 0.16 -13.34
CA LYS A 55 6.26 -0.87 -13.34
C LYS A 55 5.64 -2.25 -13.17
N LYS A 56 6.08 -3.19 -14.00
CA LYS A 56 5.70 -4.60 -13.89
C LYS A 56 6.75 -5.32 -13.05
N TRP A 57 6.30 -5.83 -11.91
CA TRP A 57 7.09 -6.60 -10.97
C TRP A 57 6.90 -8.09 -11.23
N THR A 58 7.98 -8.85 -11.07
CA THR A 58 8.06 -10.29 -11.37
C THR A 58 8.45 -11.09 -10.13
N LYS A 59 8.42 -12.43 -10.25
CA LYS A 59 8.86 -13.31 -9.15
C LYS A 59 10.35 -13.14 -8.85
N GLU A 60 11.14 -12.82 -9.86
CA GLU A 60 12.57 -12.54 -9.77
C GLU A 60 12.85 -11.31 -8.88
N ASP A 61 11.93 -10.33 -8.92
CA ASP A 61 11.96 -9.14 -8.05
C ASP A 61 11.46 -9.43 -6.62
N GLY A 62 10.96 -10.64 -6.37
CA GLY A 62 10.34 -11.04 -5.10
C GLY A 62 8.83 -10.77 -5.03
N ALA A 63 8.19 -10.40 -6.14
CA ALA A 63 6.75 -10.21 -6.15
C ALA A 63 6.04 -11.57 -6.02
N PRO A 64 5.05 -11.71 -5.12
CA PRO A 64 4.30 -12.95 -4.99
C PRO A 64 3.46 -13.25 -6.25
N TYR A 65 3.12 -12.20 -7.01
CA TYR A 65 2.36 -12.28 -8.26
C TYR A 65 2.85 -11.22 -9.24
N GLU A 66 2.82 -11.54 -10.53
CA GLU A 66 3.26 -10.63 -11.57
C GLU A 66 2.26 -9.49 -11.78
N GLY A 67 2.76 -8.30 -12.08
CA GLY A 67 1.94 -7.16 -12.47
C GLY A 67 2.37 -5.84 -11.83
N SER A 68 1.47 -4.86 -11.85
CA SER A 68 1.72 -3.54 -11.25
C SER A 68 1.28 -3.49 -9.81
N TYR A 69 1.94 -2.61 -9.06
CA TYR A 69 1.76 -2.40 -7.63
C TYR A 69 1.67 -0.90 -7.33
N TYR A 70 1.17 -0.57 -6.14
CA TYR A 70 1.19 0.76 -5.56
C TYR A 70 2.00 0.77 -4.27
N HIS A 71 2.49 1.94 -3.91
CA HIS A 71 3.22 2.18 -2.67
C HIS A 71 2.65 3.40 -1.94
N ALA A 72 2.99 3.55 -0.65
CA ALA A 72 2.69 4.74 0.12
C ALA A 72 3.70 5.86 -0.19
N ILE A 73 3.27 7.11 -0.06
CA ILE A 73 4.19 8.26 0.02
C ILE A 73 4.97 8.20 1.33
N GLU A 74 6.12 8.86 1.39
CA GLU A 74 6.92 8.95 2.61
C GLU A 74 6.99 10.42 3.04
N GLY A 75 6.37 10.72 4.18
CA GLY A 75 6.22 12.08 4.69
C GLY A 75 5.14 12.90 3.97
N PRO A 76 5.14 14.23 4.16
CA PRO A 76 4.13 15.11 3.58
C PRO A 76 4.35 15.32 2.08
N VAL A 77 3.41 14.88 1.25
CA VAL A 77 3.41 15.04 -0.22
C VAL A 77 2.04 15.47 -0.72
N ASN A 78 1.99 16.60 -1.45
CA ASN A 78 0.76 17.08 -2.11
C ASN A 78 -0.48 17.14 -1.17
N GLY A 79 -0.27 17.59 0.07
CA GLY A 79 -1.31 17.70 1.10
C GLY A 79 -1.83 16.35 1.63
N ALA A 80 -1.10 15.26 1.42
CA ALA A 80 -1.27 13.97 2.09
C ALA A 80 -0.02 13.68 2.94
N GLU A 81 -0.12 12.78 3.90
CA GLU A 81 0.99 12.35 4.75
C GLU A 81 0.82 10.86 5.07
N ASP A 82 1.94 10.14 4.98
CA ASP A 82 2.02 8.71 5.25
C ASP A 82 3.47 8.32 5.64
N ASP A 83 3.66 7.14 6.22
CA ASP A 83 4.95 6.71 6.77
C ASP A 83 5.82 5.93 5.77
N GLY A 84 5.33 5.76 4.54
CA GLY A 84 6.01 5.04 3.48
C GLY A 84 5.85 3.52 3.52
N TRP A 85 5.00 2.99 4.40
CA TRP A 85 4.71 1.57 4.54
C TRP A 85 3.22 1.30 4.40
N ILE A 86 2.89 0.14 3.84
CA ILE A 86 1.51 -0.33 3.71
C ILE A 86 1.34 -1.58 4.54
N GLY A 87 0.35 -1.59 5.43
CA GLY A 87 -0.01 -2.80 6.16
C GLY A 87 -0.69 -3.83 5.24
N GLY A 88 -0.31 -5.10 5.32
CA GLY A 88 -0.95 -6.16 4.53
C GLY A 88 -2.48 -6.24 4.73
N ASP A 89 -2.93 -6.08 5.97
CA ASP A 89 -4.36 -5.99 6.33
C ASP A 89 -5.03 -4.73 5.78
N GLU A 90 -4.36 -3.57 5.88
CA GLU A 90 -4.86 -2.30 5.35
C GLU A 90 -5.12 -2.42 3.84
N SER A 91 -4.13 -2.92 3.10
CA SER A 91 -4.21 -3.19 1.68
C SER A 91 -5.35 -4.17 1.34
N PHE A 92 -5.46 -5.27 2.10
CA PHE A 92 -6.56 -6.23 1.93
C PHE A 92 -7.93 -5.56 2.10
N GLN A 93 -8.11 -4.77 3.17
CA GLN A 93 -9.36 -4.06 3.42
C GLN A 93 -9.70 -3.08 2.31
N LEU A 94 -8.70 -2.38 1.78
CA LEU A 94 -8.87 -1.45 0.68
C LEU A 94 -9.30 -2.15 -0.60
N CYS A 95 -8.62 -3.22 -0.99
CA CYS A 95 -8.98 -4.02 -2.18
C CYS A 95 -10.36 -4.68 -2.03
N ARG A 96 -10.72 -5.14 -0.83
CA ARG A 96 -12.03 -5.72 -0.53
C ARG A 96 -13.18 -4.73 -0.77
N LYS A 97 -13.01 -3.46 -0.38
CA LYS A 97 -14.03 -2.41 -0.57
C LYS A 97 -14.36 -2.15 -2.04
N GLN A 98 -13.41 -2.33 -2.96
CA GLN A 98 -13.62 -2.08 -4.39
C GLN A 98 -14.46 -3.16 -5.09
N LYS A 99 -14.66 -4.32 -4.45
CA LYS A 99 -15.22 -5.53 -5.06
C LYS A 99 -16.56 -5.99 -4.49
N GLY A 100 -17.01 -5.41 -3.39
CA GLY A 100 -18.32 -5.67 -2.78
C GLY A 100 -18.78 -7.13 -2.77
N PHE A 101 -18.06 -8.09 -2.14
CA PHE A 101 -18.58 -9.31 -1.46
C PHE A 101 -17.47 -10.37 -1.08
N ILE A 102 -17.90 -11.33 -0.23
CA ILE A 102 -17.28 -12.51 0.44
C ILE A 102 -16.12 -13.27 -0.24
N GLY A 103 -15.00 -13.36 0.46
CA GLY A 103 -13.87 -14.26 0.23
C GLY A 103 -12.97 -14.24 1.48
N GLU A 104 -12.13 -15.27 1.69
CA GLU A 104 -11.26 -15.36 2.87
C GLU A 104 -10.04 -14.44 2.76
N ARG A 105 -9.31 -14.27 3.88
CA ARG A 105 -8.30 -13.21 4.07
C ARG A 105 -7.20 -13.24 2.99
N HIS A 106 -6.75 -12.06 2.57
CA HIS A 106 -5.59 -11.79 1.69
C HIS A 106 -5.60 -12.37 0.27
N GLU A 107 -6.61 -13.12 -0.16
CA GLU A 107 -6.65 -13.65 -1.53
C GLU A 107 -6.74 -12.55 -2.61
N ARG A 108 -7.11 -11.33 -2.21
CA ARG A 108 -7.35 -10.19 -3.10
C ARG A 108 -6.35 -9.04 -2.95
N SER A 109 -5.34 -9.19 -2.09
CA SER A 109 -4.20 -8.28 -2.06
C SER A 109 -2.90 -9.07 -2.19
N ALA A 110 -1.90 -8.47 -2.81
CA ALA A 110 -0.55 -8.98 -2.92
C ALA A 110 0.34 -7.91 -2.32
N CYS A 111 1.15 -8.21 -1.31
CA CYS A 111 2.08 -7.24 -0.75
C CYS A 111 3.46 -7.86 -0.61
N PHE A 112 4.49 -7.06 -0.84
CA PHE A 112 5.88 -7.45 -0.67
C PHE A 112 6.78 -6.23 -0.54
N THR A 113 8.02 -6.49 -0.13
CA THR A 113 9.09 -5.50 -0.13
C THR A 113 10.20 -6.03 -1.05
N PRO A 114 10.56 -5.33 -2.12
CA PRO A 114 11.69 -5.72 -2.97
C PRO A 114 12.98 -5.85 -2.16
N LYS A 115 13.95 -6.58 -2.73
CA LYS A 115 15.29 -6.69 -2.15
C LYS A 115 15.96 -5.32 -2.05
N GLU A 116 16.92 -5.22 -1.14
CA GLU A 116 17.73 -4.01 -0.97
C GLU A 116 18.40 -3.60 -2.30
N GLY A 117 18.47 -2.29 -2.55
CA GLY A 117 19.04 -1.71 -3.77
C GLY A 117 18.06 -1.63 -4.95
N VAL A 118 16.86 -2.22 -4.85
CA VAL A 118 15.81 -2.06 -5.85
C VAL A 118 14.93 -0.86 -5.50
N ASP A 119 14.81 0.09 -6.43
CA ASP A 119 13.89 1.21 -6.25
C ASP A 119 12.44 0.75 -6.43
N TRP A 120 11.71 0.72 -5.31
CA TRP A 120 10.30 0.36 -5.24
C TRP A 120 9.37 1.50 -5.70
N ARG A 121 9.87 2.72 -5.85
CA ARG A 121 9.11 3.89 -6.35
C ARG A 121 9.21 4.07 -7.86
N ASP A 122 9.96 3.21 -8.53
CA ASP A 122 10.16 3.24 -9.97
C ASP A 122 8.81 3.15 -10.71
N CYS A 123 8.56 4.11 -11.59
CA CYS A 123 7.33 4.24 -12.38
C CYS A 123 7.27 3.34 -13.62
N GLY A 124 8.34 2.59 -13.88
CA GLY A 124 8.52 1.80 -15.09
C GLY A 124 8.91 2.66 -16.30
N PRO A 125 9.14 2.02 -17.46
CA PRO A 125 9.70 2.67 -18.66
C PRO A 125 8.80 3.79 -19.21
N ASP A 126 7.49 3.69 -19.01
CA ASP A 126 6.52 4.68 -19.48
C ASP A 126 6.34 5.86 -18.51
N GLY A 127 6.97 5.84 -17.33
CA GLY A 127 6.80 6.88 -16.32
C GLY A 127 5.36 6.96 -15.78
N ASN A 128 4.65 5.83 -15.75
CA ASN A 128 3.23 5.74 -15.42
C ASN A 128 2.99 5.66 -13.90
N CYS A 129 3.43 6.69 -13.17
CA CYS A 129 3.01 6.87 -11.78
C CYS A 129 1.87 7.87 -11.64
N PHE A 130 0.89 7.59 -10.78
CA PHE A 130 -0.16 8.56 -10.46
C PHE A 130 -0.68 8.40 -9.03
N THR A 131 -1.33 9.44 -8.51
CA THR A 131 -2.11 9.39 -7.26
C THR A 131 -3.54 9.91 -7.49
N SER A 132 -4.40 9.80 -6.48
CA SER A 132 -5.74 10.42 -6.55
C SER A 132 -5.71 11.97 -6.69
N LYS A 133 -4.54 12.60 -6.50
CA LYS A 133 -4.36 14.06 -6.55
C LYS A 133 -3.50 14.52 -7.75
N ALA A 134 -2.97 13.59 -8.54
CA ALA A 134 -2.10 13.90 -9.67
C ALA A 134 -2.16 12.78 -10.71
N THR A 135 -2.49 13.13 -11.95
CA THR A 135 -2.56 12.17 -13.08
C THR A 135 -1.19 11.63 -13.50
N LYS A 136 -0.11 12.34 -13.14
CA LYS A 136 1.28 11.91 -13.34
C LYS A 136 2.14 12.37 -12.17
N THR A 137 3.11 11.56 -11.73
CA THR A 137 4.03 11.92 -10.64
C THR A 137 5.48 11.53 -10.94
N ASP A 138 6.39 12.04 -10.11
CA ASP A 138 7.83 11.73 -10.09
C ASP A 138 8.18 10.38 -9.42
N GLY A 139 7.18 9.54 -9.11
CA GLY A 139 7.35 8.31 -8.31
C GLY A 139 7.29 8.54 -6.81
N PHE A 140 7.43 9.78 -6.32
CA PHE A 140 7.27 10.12 -4.90
C PHE A 140 5.88 10.66 -4.57
N GLY A 141 5.00 10.73 -5.58
CA GLY A 141 3.65 11.28 -5.46
C GLY A 141 3.57 12.79 -5.76
N LYS A 142 4.69 13.45 -6.07
CA LYS A 142 4.69 14.87 -6.44
C LYS A 142 4.22 15.01 -7.90
N PRO A 143 3.28 15.94 -8.20
CA PRO A 143 2.84 16.16 -9.57
C PRO A 143 4.00 16.53 -10.49
N VAL A 144 4.02 15.99 -11.70
CA VAL A 144 4.90 16.44 -12.80
C VAL A 144 4.05 16.98 -13.94
N ALA A 145 4.60 17.97 -14.65
CA ALA A 145 3.95 18.61 -15.80
C ALA A 145 3.87 17.67 -17.01
#